data_AF-A0A4Z0EWK0-F1
#
_entry.id   AF-A0A4Z0EWK0-F1
#
_cell.length_a   1.000
_cell.length_b   1.000
_cell.length_c   1.000
_cell.angle_alpha   90.00
_cell.angle_beta   90.00
_cell.angle_gamma   90.00
#
_symmetry.space_group_name_H-M   'P 1'
#
loop_
_entity.id
_entity.type
_entity.pdbx_description
1 polymer ?
#
loop_
_entity_poly.entity_id
_entity_poly.type
_entity_poly.pdbx_seq_one_letter_code
_entity_poly.pdbx_strand_id
1 'polypeptide(L)'
;MLIVGAKGFAKEVLEVIYQADSKARVAFYDDVSDDLPPLLYGHYPVLQTMAAAQAWLAQDARFVLGVGSPRVRRLLAEKMQQAGGILTSTISPKAAIGAFGTTIGPGCNIMTGAVLTADSRVGEGVLINLNCTIGHDCIIHDYCELSPGVHLSGHVTLGANCVLGTGAVVLPGVQIGANAVVGAGSVVTKHVDANSLAVGIPAKVIRRFDTPDAG
;
A
#
# COMPACT_ATOMS: atom_id res chain seq x y z
N MET A 1 2.10 -16.99 -7.12
CA MET A 1 2.19 -15.79 -6.28
C MET A 1 1.17 -15.90 -5.15
N LEU A 2 1.58 -15.60 -3.92
CA LEU A 2 0.71 -15.62 -2.74
C LEU A 2 0.21 -14.21 -2.41
N ILE A 3 -1.10 -14.01 -2.28
CA ILE A 3 -1.69 -12.75 -1.77
C ILE A 3 -1.92 -12.91 -0.27
N VAL A 4 -1.30 -12.04 0.53
CA VAL A 4 -1.35 -12.13 2.00
C VAL A 4 -2.46 -11.23 2.52
N GLY A 5 -3.55 -11.85 2.99
CA GLY A 5 -4.87 -11.27 3.23
C GLY A 5 -5.88 -11.85 2.24
N ALA A 6 -7.14 -12.05 2.65
CA ALA A 6 -8.18 -12.68 1.83
C ALA A 6 -9.53 -11.90 1.80
N LYS A 7 -9.52 -10.64 2.25
CA LYS A 7 -10.71 -9.78 2.35
C LYS A 7 -10.76 -8.75 1.21
N GLY A 8 -11.40 -7.59 1.45
CA GLY A 8 -11.72 -6.59 0.42
C GLY A 8 -10.52 -6.19 -0.45
N PHE A 9 -9.47 -5.63 0.17
CA PHE A 9 -8.32 -5.14 -0.57
C PHE A 9 -7.53 -6.26 -1.30
N ALA A 10 -7.45 -7.46 -0.73
CA ALA A 10 -6.83 -8.60 -1.39
C ALA A 10 -7.48 -8.95 -2.74
N LYS A 11 -8.79 -8.74 -2.88
CA LYS A 11 -9.52 -8.93 -4.13
C LYS A 11 -9.14 -7.89 -5.18
N GLU A 12 -8.84 -6.66 -4.77
CA GLU A 12 -8.34 -5.62 -5.68
C GLU A 12 -6.90 -5.92 -6.13
N VAL A 13 -6.06 -6.46 -5.25
CA VAL A 13 -4.71 -6.93 -5.63
C VAL A 13 -4.80 -8.08 -6.63
N LEU A 14 -5.74 -9.01 -6.46
CA LEU A 14 -6.01 -10.07 -7.45
C LEU A 14 -6.37 -9.48 -8.81
N GLU A 15 -7.23 -8.46 -8.86
CA GLU A 15 -7.61 -7.78 -10.11
C GLU A 15 -6.38 -7.20 -10.82
N VAL A 16 -5.46 -6.58 -10.10
CA VAL A 16 -4.19 -6.08 -10.65
C VAL A 16 -3.32 -7.21 -11.21
N ILE A 17 -3.21 -8.33 -10.49
CA ILE A 17 -2.45 -9.51 -10.94
C ILE A 17 -3.08 -10.08 -12.21
N TYR A 18 -4.40 -10.19 -12.26
CA TYR A 18 -5.14 -10.72 -13.41
C TYR A 18 -5.00 -9.81 -14.65
N GLN A 19 -4.99 -8.49 -14.46
CA GLN A 19 -4.73 -7.53 -15.55
C GLN A 19 -3.34 -7.72 -16.18
N ALA A 20 -2.33 -8.03 -15.36
CA ALA A 20 -0.96 -8.26 -15.84
C ALA A 20 -0.80 -9.67 -16.46
N ASP A 21 -1.38 -10.69 -15.82
CA ASP A 21 -1.36 -12.07 -16.28
C ASP A 21 -2.61 -12.83 -15.81
N SER A 22 -3.57 -12.98 -16.73
CA SER A 22 -4.82 -13.73 -16.48
C SER A 22 -4.61 -15.22 -16.15
N LYS A 23 -3.41 -15.78 -16.39
CA LYS A 23 -3.06 -17.17 -16.11
C LYS A 23 -2.18 -17.32 -14.87
N ALA A 24 -1.93 -16.23 -14.14
CA ALA A 24 -1.10 -16.26 -12.94
C ALA A 24 -1.65 -17.28 -11.92
N ARG A 25 -0.77 -18.17 -11.44
CA ARG A 25 -1.11 -19.08 -10.35
C ARG A 25 -1.16 -18.30 -9.04
N VAL A 26 -2.36 -18.15 -8.47
CA VAL A 26 -2.62 -17.34 -7.28
C VAL A 26 -3.27 -18.16 -6.17
N ALA A 27 -2.87 -17.89 -4.93
CA ALA A 27 -3.59 -18.29 -3.72
C ALA A 27 -3.61 -17.11 -2.74
N PHE A 28 -4.52 -17.16 -1.78
CA PHE A 28 -4.65 -16.22 -0.69
C PHE A 28 -4.14 -16.85 0.61
N TYR A 29 -3.71 -16.04 1.55
CA TYR A 29 -3.35 -16.48 2.90
C TYR A 29 -4.03 -15.60 3.94
N ASP A 30 -4.74 -16.21 4.89
CA ASP A 30 -5.36 -15.52 6.01
C ASP A 30 -5.60 -16.53 7.14
N ASP A 31 -4.83 -16.41 8.22
CA ASP A 31 -4.86 -17.33 9.36
C ASP A 31 -5.56 -16.74 10.60
N VAL A 32 -6.27 -15.63 10.44
CA VAL A 32 -6.95 -14.93 11.54
C VAL A 32 -8.46 -14.82 11.33
N SER A 33 -8.94 -15.01 10.10
CA SER A 33 -10.36 -14.90 9.76
C SER A 33 -11.02 -16.28 9.67
N ASP A 34 -11.96 -16.53 10.57
CA ASP A 34 -12.70 -17.80 10.65
C ASP A 34 -13.86 -17.90 9.64
N ASP A 35 -14.23 -16.78 9.01
CA ASP A 35 -15.40 -16.64 8.14
C ASP A 35 -15.10 -16.83 6.63
N LEU A 36 -13.88 -17.27 6.30
CA LEU A 36 -13.43 -17.36 4.91
C LEU A 36 -13.80 -18.71 4.26
N PRO A 37 -14.27 -18.70 3.00
CA PRO A 37 -14.42 -19.93 2.24
C PRO A 37 -13.04 -20.53 1.92
N PRO A 38 -12.94 -21.86 1.74
CA PRO A 38 -11.68 -22.51 1.35
C PRO A 38 -11.19 -22.07 -0.03
N LEU A 39 -12.12 -21.60 -0.88
CA LEU A 39 -11.85 -21.05 -2.22
C LEU A 39 -12.51 -19.68 -2.37
N LEU A 40 -11.73 -18.66 -2.71
CA LEU A 40 -12.27 -17.39 -3.20
C LEU A 40 -12.65 -17.52 -4.68
N TYR A 41 -13.83 -16.97 -5.02
CA TYR A 41 -14.42 -17.06 -6.35
C TYR A 41 -14.55 -18.50 -6.89
N GLY A 42 -14.61 -19.49 -5.99
CA GLY A 42 -14.74 -20.91 -6.34
C GLY A 42 -13.48 -21.58 -6.91
N HIS A 43 -12.34 -20.89 -6.97
CA HIS A 43 -11.12 -21.48 -7.57
C HIS A 43 -9.78 -21.00 -6.99
N TYR A 44 -9.70 -19.87 -6.30
CA TYR A 44 -8.45 -19.44 -5.67
C TYR A 44 -8.35 -19.98 -4.24
N PRO A 45 -7.37 -20.83 -3.91
CA PRO A 45 -7.22 -21.38 -2.57
C PRO A 45 -7.02 -20.29 -1.51
N VAL A 46 -7.66 -20.45 -0.36
CA VAL A 46 -7.40 -19.66 0.85
C VAL A 46 -6.63 -20.54 1.84
N LEU A 47 -5.37 -20.23 2.04
CA LEU A 47 -4.47 -20.94 2.94
C LEU A 47 -4.61 -20.35 4.35
N GLN A 48 -5.08 -21.15 5.31
CA GLN A 48 -5.31 -20.68 6.69
C GLN A 48 -4.23 -21.13 7.68
N THR A 49 -3.13 -21.72 7.20
CA THR A 49 -2.03 -22.17 8.08
C THR A 49 -0.67 -21.81 7.50
N MET A 50 0.32 -21.60 8.38
CA MET A 50 1.71 -21.33 7.97
C MET A 50 2.34 -22.48 7.19
N ALA A 51 2.01 -23.73 7.53
CA ALA A 51 2.53 -24.90 6.81
C ALA A 51 2.05 -24.90 5.35
N ALA A 52 0.78 -24.58 5.11
CA ALA A 52 0.23 -24.46 3.76
C ALA A 52 0.86 -23.27 3.00
N ALA A 53 1.05 -22.12 3.67
CA ALA A 53 1.73 -20.97 3.08
C ALA A 53 3.18 -21.30 2.68
N GLN A 54 3.94 -21.96 3.55
CA GLN A 54 5.31 -22.41 3.26
C GLN A 54 5.37 -23.39 2.09
N ALA A 55 4.46 -24.37 2.05
CA ALA A 55 4.39 -25.33 0.94
C ALA A 55 4.06 -24.65 -0.41
N TRP A 56 3.29 -23.57 -0.38
CA TRP A 56 3.03 -22.74 -1.56
C TRP A 56 4.27 -21.93 -1.97
N LEU A 57 4.90 -21.25 -1.01
CA LEU A 57 6.09 -20.41 -1.23
C LEU A 57 7.29 -21.23 -1.74
N ALA A 58 7.41 -22.50 -1.35
CA ALA A 58 8.42 -23.41 -1.89
C ALA A 58 8.30 -23.64 -3.41
N GLN A 59 7.11 -23.44 -3.98
CA GLN A 59 6.86 -23.57 -5.42
C GLN A 59 6.93 -22.22 -6.16
N ASP A 60 6.55 -21.14 -5.49
CA ASP A 60 6.67 -19.77 -5.98
C ASP A 60 6.85 -18.84 -4.79
N ALA A 61 8.09 -18.42 -4.54
CA ALA A 61 8.45 -17.64 -3.36
C ALA A 61 7.83 -16.24 -3.35
N ARG A 62 7.28 -15.76 -4.46
CA ARG A 62 6.73 -14.41 -4.56
C ARG A 62 5.43 -14.28 -3.76
N PHE A 63 5.38 -13.28 -2.89
CA PHE A 63 4.15 -12.87 -2.22
C PHE A 63 3.93 -11.35 -2.28
N VAL A 64 2.68 -10.95 -2.14
CA VAL A 64 2.22 -9.56 -2.18
C VAL A 64 1.31 -9.31 -0.98
N LEU A 65 1.25 -8.06 -0.51
CA LEU A 65 0.46 -7.70 0.67
C LEU A 65 -0.96 -7.31 0.25
N GLY A 66 -1.96 -8.12 0.60
CA GLY A 66 -3.39 -7.90 0.35
C GLY A 66 -4.12 -7.20 1.50
N VAL A 67 -3.42 -6.36 2.28
CA VAL A 67 -3.96 -5.59 3.42
C VAL A 67 -3.56 -4.12 3.35
N GLY A 68 -4.40 -3.20 3.85
CA GLY A 68 -4.16 -1.75 3.78
C GLY A 68 -3.20 -1.23 4.86
N SER A 69 -3.55 -1.46 6.15
CA SER A 69 -2.83 -0.94 7.32
C SER A 69 -1.30 -1.09 7.21
N PRO A 70 -0.51 0.01 7.31
CA PRO A 70 0.94 -0.03 7.32
C PRO A 70 1.52 -1.03 8.33
N ARG A 71 0.98 -1.05 9.54
CA ARG A 71 1.45 -1.92 10.62
C ARG A 71 1.22 -3.39 10.29
N VAL A 72 0.02 -3.74 9.84
CA VAL A 72 -0.32 -5.12 9.47
C VAL A 72 0.51 -5.55 8.26
N ARG A 73 0.73 -4.66 7.29
CA ARG A 73 1.61 -4.91 6.14
C ARG A 73 3.03 -5.27 6.56
N ARG A 74 3.65 -4.52 7.47
CA ARG A 74 5.00 -4.83 7.99
C ARG A 74 5.03 -6.20 8.68
N LEU A 75 4.10 -6.43 9.60
CA LEU A 75 4.00 -7.69 10.34
C LEU A 75 3.88 -8.89 9.40
N LEU A 76 3.02 -8.79 8.38
CA LEU A 76 2.80 -9.86 7.43
C LEU A 76 3.96 -10.02 6.44
N ALA A 77 4.63 -8.93 6.05
CA ALA A 77 5.84 -9.00 5.24
C ALA A 77 6.95 -9.78 5.97
N GLU A 78 7.24 -9.41 7.22
CA GLU A 78 8.22 -10.09 8.06
C GLU A 78 7.86 -11.57 8.25
N LYS A 79 6.59 -11.86 8.57
CA LYS A 79 6.07 -13.23 8.77
C LYS A 79 6.28 -14.10 7.52
N MET A 80 6.00 -13.58 6.33
CA MET A 80 6.17 -14.33 5.09
C MET A 80 7.63 -14.43 4.65
N GLN A 81 8.45 -13.40 4.87
CA GLN A 81 9.89 -13.45 4.60
C GLN A 81 10.59 -14.51 5.46
N GLN A 82 10.25 -14.59 6.76
CA GLN A 82 10.73 -15.66 7.64
C GLN A 82 10.29 -17.06 7.18
N ALA A 83 9.19 -17.15 6.43
CA ALA A 83 8.72 -18.38 5.80
C ALA A 83 9.36 -18.69 4.44
N GLY A 84 10.38 -17.93 4.02
CA GLY A 84 11.07 -18.09 2.74
C GLY A 84 10.44 -17.32 1.57
N GLY A 85 9.49 -16.43 1.85
CA GLY A 85 8.85 -15.59 0.85
C GLY A 85 9.71 -14.41 0.40
N ILE A 86 9.52 -13.98 -0.84
CA ILE A 86 10.10 -12.80 -1.46
C ILE A 86 8.99 -11.76 -1.66
N LEU A 87 9.06 -10.67 -0.91
CA LEU A 87 8.11 -9.56 -1.00
C LEU A 87 8.20 -8.93 -2.39
N THR A 88 7.11 -8.98 -3.14
CA THR A 88 7.03 -8.57 -4.54
C THR A 88 6.03 -7.44 -4.71
N SER A 89 6.31 -6.50 -5.62
CA SER A 89 5.38 -5.40 -5.93
C SER A 89 4.30 -5.85 -6.92
N THR A 90 3.09 -5.31 -6.78
CA THR A 90 2.06 -5.36 -7.83
C THR A 90 1.90 -3.96 -8.42
N ILE A 91 2.07 -3.84 -9.73
CA ILE A 91 1.90 -2.58 -10.45
C ILE A 91 0.89 -2.86 -11.55
N SER A 92 -0.25 -2.18 -11.50
CA SER A 92 -1.27 -2.30 -12.55
C SER A 92 -0.69 -1.88 -13.89
N PRO A 93 -0.90 -2.66 -14.98
CA PRO A 93 -0.59 -2.23 -16.35
C PRO A 93 -1.35 -0.95 -16.77
N LYS A 94 -2.36 -0.54 -16.00
CA LYS A 94 -3.15 0.67 -16.18
C LYS A 94 -2.71 1.82 -15.26
N ALA A 95 -1.59 1.68 -14.55
CA ALA A 95 -0.92 2.78 -13.89
C ALA A 95 0.08 3.44 -14.85
N ALA A 96 0.26 4.75 -14.75
CA ALA A 96 1.25 5.49 -15.51
C ALA A 96 2.45 5.81 -14.62
N ILE A 97 3.59 5.18 -14.90
CA ILE A 97 4.83 5.38 -14.14
C ILE A 97 5.83 6.18 -14.98
N GLY A 98 6.34 7.25 -14.38
CA GLY A 98 7.39 8.10 -14.93
C GLY A 98 8.63 7.34 -15.34
N ALA A 99 9.12 7.61 -16.55
CA ALA A 99 10.31 6.95 -17.09
C ALA A 99 11.64 7.56 -16.62
N PHE A 100 11.62 8.76 -16.02
CA PHE A 100 12.81 9.53 -15.70
C PHE A 100 12.95 9.68 -14.18
N GLY A 101 14.03 9.13 -13.62
CA GLY A 101 14.41 9.29 -12.22
C GLY A 101 13.49 8.64 -11.18
N THR A 102 12.31 8.14 -11.58
CA THR A 102 11.37 7.48 -10.68
C THR A 102 11.89 6.12 -10.22
N THR A 103 11.89 5.89 -8.91
CA THR A 103 12.25 4.59 -8.31
C THR A 103 11.14 4.06 -7.43
N ILE A 104 10.92 2.75 -7.46
CA ILE A 104 9.90 2.06 -6.67
C ILE A 104 10.55 0.91 -5.91
N GLY A 105 10.42 0.95 -4.58
CA GLY A 105 10.87 -0.11 -3.69
C GLY A 105 10.08 -1.42 -3.82
N PRO A 106 10.56 -2.51 -3.21
CA PRO A 106 9.87 -3.79 -3.24
C PRO A 106 8.55 -3.75 -2.47
N GLY A 107 7.65 -4.70 -2.73
CA GLY A 107 6.40 -4.85 -1.98
C GLY A 107 5.35 -3.77 -2.18
N CYS A 108 5.52 -2.88 -3.15
CA CYS A 108 4.55 -1.82 -3.41
C CYS A 108 3.31 -2.37 -4.11
N ASN A 109 2.14 -1.85 -3.75
CA ASN A 109 0.91 -2.02 -4.54
C ASN A 109 0.58 -0.69 -5.19
N ILE A 110 0.71 -0.62 -6.51
CA ILE A 110 0.35 0.54 -7.32
C ILE A 110 -0.86 0.16 -8.16
N MET A 111 -2.00 0.69 -7.75
CA MET A 111 -3.30 0.26 -8.26
C MET A 111 -3.68 0.94 -9.57
N THR A 112 -4.73 0.44 -10.21
CA THR A 112 -5.24 0.96 -11.49
C THR A 112 -5.50 2.47 -11.43
N GLY A 113 -5.07 3.18 -12.49
CA GLY A 113 -5.26 4.62 -12.64
C GLY A 113 -4.31 5.48 -11.82
N ALA A 114 -3.42 4.89 -11.01
CA ALA A 114 -2.38 5.65 -10.34
C ALA A 114 -1.41 6.29 -11.36
N VAL A 115 -1.01 7.54 -11.10
CA VAL A 115 -0.08 8.30 -11.95
C VAL A 115 1.08 8.79 -11.09
N LEU A 116 2.30 8.40 -11.43
CA LEU A 116 3.55 8.90 -10.84
C LEU A 116 4.35 9.58 -11.95
N THR A 117 4.67 10.87 -11.84
CA THR A 117 5.19 11.63 -13.00
C THR A 117 6.69 11.50 -13.25
N ALA A 118 7.57 12.08 -12.42
CA ALA A 118 9.01 12.08 -12.64
C ALA A 118 9.79 12.28 -11.34
N ASP A 119 11.04 11.81 -11.32
CA ASP A 119 12.03 12.01 -10.25
C ASP A 119 11.52 11.68 -8.83
N SER A 120 10.51 10.81 -8.74
CA SER A 120 9.87 10.45 -7.47
C SER A 120 10.41 9.15 -6.91
N ARG A 121 10.59 9.10 -5.59
CA ARG A 121 11.13 7.94 -4.89
C ARG A 121 10.05 7.32 -4.01
N VAL A 122 9.71 6.07 -4.27
CA VAL A 122 8.76 5.30 -3.48
C VAL A 122 9.51 4.21 -2.72
N GLY A 123 9.36 4.20 -1.40
CA GLY A 123 10.00 3.26 -0.49
C GLY A 123 9.41 1.85 -0.57
N GLU A 124 9.81 0.98 0.35
CA GLU A 124 9.31 -0.39 0.44
C GLU A 124 7.84 -0.42 0.89
N GLY A 125 7.06 -1.35 0.34
CA GLY A 125 5.77 -1.70 0.92
C GLY A 125 4.73 -0.58 0.82
N VAL A 126 4.87 0.39 -0.08
CA VAL A 126 3.92 1.51 -0.20
C VAL A 126 2.65 1.06 -0.94
N LEU A 127 1.48 1.54 -0.47
CA LEU A 127 0.21 1.38 -1.17
C LEU A 127 -0.16 2.72 -1.82
N ILE A 128 -0.14 2.75 -3.14
CA ILE A 128 -0.65 3.85 -3.95
C ILE A 128 -1.96 3.35 -4.57
N ASN A 129 -3.07 3.73 -3.97
CA ASN A 129 -4.38 3.16 -4.29
C ASN A 129 -4.98 3.78 -5.57
N LEU A 130 -6.21 3.38 -5.91
CA LEU A 130 -6.88 3.70 -7.17
C LEU A 130 -6.89 5.21 -7.44
N ASN A 131 -6.50 5.59 -8.66
CA ASN A 131 -6.53 6.97 -9.14
C ASN A 131 -5.74 7.99 -8.28
N CYS A 132 -4.74 7.56 -7.52
CA CYS A 132 -3.83 8.50 -6.86
C CYS A 132 -2.91 9.19 -7.87
N THR A 133 -2.56 10.46 -7.64
CA THR A 133 -1.61 11.20 -8.47
C THR A 133 -0.43 11.68 -7.64
N ILE A 134 0.78 11.37 -8.08
CA ILE A 134 2.03 11.76 -7.44
C ILE A 134 2.78 12.68 -8.40
N GLY A 135 2.92 13.95 -8.00
CA GLY A 135 3.67 14.96 -8.73
C GLY A 135 5.17 14.68 -8.76
N HIS A 136 5.91 15.57 -9.43
CA HIS A 136 7.37 15.40 -9.61
C HIS A 136 8.12 15.56 -8.28
N ASP A 137 9.32 14.95 -8.18
CA ASP A 137 10.22 15.10 -7.03
C ASP A 137 9.60 14.72 -5.67
N CYS A 138 8.61 13.82 -5.65
CA CYS A 138 8.02 13.36 -4.40
C CYS A 138 8.89 12.28 -3.75
N ILE A 139 8.93 12.27 -2.42
CA ILE A 139 9.58 11.22 -1.63
C ILE A 139 8.52 10.57 -0.74
N ILE A 140 8.21 9.30 -1.00
CA ILE A 140 7.25 8.53 -0.21
C ILE A 140 8.03 7.43 0.51
N HIS A 141 8.19 7.54 1.82
CA HIS A 141 8.91 6.56 2.62
C HIS A 141 8.08 5.28 2.85
N ASP A 142 8.74 4.28 3.44
CA ASP A 142 8.24 2.91 3.48
C ASP A 142 6.86 2.78 4.17
N TYR A 143 6.06 1.86 3.64
CA TYR A 143 4.76 1.46 4.16
C TYR A 143 3.74 2.59 4.29
N CYS A 144 3.90 3.70 3.56
CA CYS A 144 2.81 4.67 3.42
C CYS A 144 1.58 4.05 2.76
N GLU A 145 0.41 4.52 3.14
CA GLU A 145 -0.88 4.22 2.52
C GLU A 145 -1.48 5.51 1.97
N LEU A 146 -1.61 5.58 0.65
CA LEU A 146 -2.33 6.63 -0.04
C LEU A 146 -3.64 6.00 -0.52
N SER A 147 -4.72 6.28 0.21
CA SER A 147 -6.07 5.80 -0.10
C SER A 147 -6.56 6.31 -1.47
N PRO A 148 -7.66 5.77 -2.02
CA PRO A 148 -8.10 6.13 -3.38
C PRO A 148 -8.23 7.64 -3.60
N GLY A 149 -7.75 8.12 -4.75
CA GLY A 149 -7.84 9.53 -5.13
C GLY A 149 -7.00 10.48 -4.28
N VAL A 150 -5.95 10.01 -3.60
CA VAL A 150 -4.99 10.92 -2.95
C VAL A 150 -4.14 11.63 -4.01
N HIS A 151 -3.99 12.94 -3.86
CA HIS A 151 -3.25 13.79 -4.79
C HIS A 151 -2.08 14.48 -4.08
N LEU A 152 -0.85 14.08 -4.42
CA LEU A 152 0.37 14.76 -4.00
C LEU A 152 0.84 15.71 -5.10
N SER A 153 1.04 16.98 -4.77
CA SER A 153 1.69 17.94 -5.66
C SER A 153 3.21 17.71 -5.70
N GLY A 154 3.93 18.47 -6.54
CA GLY A 154 5.39 18.34 -6.63
C GLY A 154 6.14 18.64 -5.32
N HIS A 155 7.28 17.98 -5.12
CA HIS A 155 8.16 18.14 -3.96
C HIS A 155 7.53 17.77 -2.60
N VAL A 156 6.53 16.89 -2.57
CA VAL A 156 5.93 16.41 -1.32
C VAL A 156 6.78 15.29 -0.73
N THR A 157 7.00 15.32 0.59
CA THR A 157 7.68 14.25 1.33
C THR A 157 6.75 13.63 2.36
N LEU A 158 6.52 12.33 2.28
CA LEU A 158 5.80 11.54 3.29
C LEU A 158 6.80 10.68 4.08
N GLY A 159 6.85 10.87 5.40
CA GLY A 159 7.58 10.00 6.32
C GLY A 159 7.00 8.59 6.35
N ALA A 160 7.74 7.63 6.90
CA ALA A 160 7.31 6.23 6.91
C ALA A 160 5.94 6.04 7.60
N ASN A 161 5.14 5.07 7.15
CA ASN A 161 3.84 4.70 7.71
C ASN A 161 2.78 5.82 7.70
N CYS A 162 2.91 6.85 6.87
CA CYS A 162 1.84 7.83 6.73
C CYS A 162 0.58 7.18 6.17
N VAL A 163 -0.59 7.59 6.65
CA VAL A 163 -1.89 7.19 6.10
C VAL A 163 -2.60 8.44 5.60
N LEU A 164 -2.82 8.53 4.30
CA LEU A 164 -3.60 9.60 3.68
C LEU A 164 -4.95 9.01 3.26
N GLY A 165 -6.02 9.50 3.86
CA GLY A 165 -7.38 9.07 3.60
C GLY A 165 -7.87 9.47 2.20
N THR A 166 -8.94 8.82 1.75
CA THR A 166 -9.51 8.95 0.41
C THR A 166 -9.69 10.42 0.02
N GLY A 167 -9.22 10.80 -1.17
CA GLY A 167 -9.39 12.16 -1.69
C GLY A 167 -8.56 13.24 -0.99
N ALA A 168 -7.61 12.90 -0.13
CA ALA A 168 -6.74 13.90 0.48
C ALA A 168 -5.81 14.54 -0.56
N VAL A 169 -5.62 15.86 -0.45
CA VAL A 169 -4.77 16.66 -1.35
C VAL A 169 -3.63 17.26 -0.55
N VAL A 170 -2.40 17.15 -1.05
CA VAL A 170 -1.21 17.74 -0.42
C VAL A 170 -0.59 18.77 -1.36
N LEU A 171 -0.49 20.01 -0.89
CA LEU A 171 0.07 21.12 -1.66
C LEU A 171 1.59 21.00 -1.87
N PRO A 172 2.16 21.70 -2.88
CA PRO A 172 3.58 21.56 -3.23
C PRO A 172 4.53 21.82 -2.06
N GLY A 173 5.61 21.06 -1.98
CA GLY A 173 6.67 21.24 -0.99
C GLY A 173 6.33 20.82 0.44
N VAL A 174 5.12 20.30 0.69
CA VAL A 174 4.70 19.92 2.04
C VAL A 174 5.37 18.61 2.48
N GLN A 175 5.99 18.66 3.66
CA GLN A 175 6.46 17.51 4.42
C GLN A 175 5.41 17.02 5.42
N ILE A 176 5.13 15.72 5.41
CA ILE A 176 4.26 15.02 6.37
C ILE A 176 5.13 14.03 7.14
N GLY A 177 5.24 14.20 8.45
CA GLY A 177 6.12 13.40 9.31
C GLY A 177 5.65 11.95 9.46
N ALA A 178 6.57 11.06 9.86
CA ALA A 178 6.28 9.63 10.00
C ALA A 178 5.09 9.33 10.92
N ASN A 179 4.33 8.28 10.58
CA ASN A 179 3.11 7.84 11.26
C ASN A 179 2.01 8.92 11.34
N ALA A 180 2.09 10.00 10.55
CA ALA A 180 1.01 10.97 10.49
C ALA A 180 -0.18 10.40 9.70
N VAL A 181 -1.37 10.82 10.11
CA VAL A 181 -2.63 10.48 9.46
C VAL A 181 -3.25 11.76 8.92
N VAL A 182 -3.62 11.74 7.64
CA VAL A 182 -4.39 12.80 7.00
C VAL A 182 -5.79 12.24 6.74
N GLY A 183 -6.82 12.89 7.30
CA GLY A 183 -8.20 12.46 7.11
C GLY A 183 -8.65 12.56 5.65
N ALA A 184 -9.64 11.75 5.28
CA ALA A 184 -10.24 11.79 3.95
C ALA A 184 -10.73 13.20 3.57
N GLY A 185 -10.55 13.57 2.30
CA GLY A 185 -10.95 14.86 1.74
C GLY A 185 -10.20 16.08 2.29
N SER A 186 -9.14 15.89 3.08
CA SER A 186 -8.40 17.01 3.67
C SER A 186 -7.46 17.67 2.66
N VAL A 187 -7.28 18.99 2.77
CA VAL A 187 -6.33 19.76 1.94
C VAL A 187 -5.17 20.23 2.81
N VAL A 188 -4.03 19.57 2.71
CA VAL A 188 -2.84 19.84 3.51
C VAL A 188 -2.06 21.00 2.88
N THR A 189 -2.11 22.15 3.54
CA THR A 189 -1.46 23.39 3.07
C THR A 189 -0.18 23.74 3.82
N LYS A 190 0.16 23.00 4.88
CA LYS A 190 1.32 23.22 5.74
C LYS A 190 1.90 21.87 6.18
N HIS A 191 3.15 21.89 6.64
CA HIS A 191 3.79 20.70 7.22
C HIS A 191 2.95 20.08 8.34
N VAL A 192 2.98 18.76 8.41
CA VAL A 192 2.32 17.98 9.46
C VAL A 192 3.40 17.26 10.24
N ASP A 193 3.45 17.49 11.55
CA ASP A 193 4.41 16.82 12.44
C ASP A 193 4.21 15.30 12.41
N ALA A 194 5.26 14.55 12.73
CA ALA A 194 5.15 13.11 12.96
C ALA A 194 4.10 12.79 14.04
N ASN A 195 3.53 11.58 13.97
CA ASN A 195 2.55 11.09 14.93
C ASN A 195 1.37 12.06 15.15
N SER A 196 0.86 12.67 14.08
CA SER A 196 -0.24 13.64 14.15
C SER A 196 -1.40 13.26 13.25
N LEU A 197 -2.63 13.58 13.66
CA LEU A 197 -3.83 13.52 12.83
C LEU A 197 -4.18 14.92 12.35
N ALA A 198 -4.16 15.12 11.04
CA ALA A 198 -4.60 16.36 10.39
C ALA A 198 -5.87 16.14 9.56
N VAL A 199 -6.87 17.01 9.72
CA VAL A 199 -8.15 16.91 8.99
C VAL A 199 -8.67 18.28 8.53
N GLY A 200 -9.47 18.29 7.46
CA GLY A 200 -10.25 19.44 7.01
C GLY A 200 -9.64 20.24 5.86
N ILE A 201 -10.27 21.38 5.54
CA ILE A 201 -9.87 22.31 4.47
C ILE A 201 -9.81 23.73 5.03
N PRO A 202 -8.61 24.30 5.25
CA PRO A 202 -7.31 23.62 5.22
C PRO A 202 -7.18 22.59 6.35
N ALA A 203 -6.34 21.58 6.15
CA ALA A 203 -6.09 20.57 7.15
C ALA A 203 -5.44 21.18 8.40
N LYS A 204 -5.99 20.84 9.57
CA LYS A 204 -5.45 21.25 10.87
C LYS A 204 -5.16 20.02 11.70
N VAL A 205 -4.05 20.04 12.45
CA VAL A 205 -3.75 18.99 13.43
C VAL A 205 -4.77 19.06 14.55
N ILE A 206 -5.52 17.98 14.75
CA ILE A 206 -6.57 17.87 15.78
C ILE A 206 -6.19 16.89 16.89
N ARG A 207 -5.18 16.04 16.67
CA ARG A 207 -4.70 15.05 17.64
C ARG A 207 -3.24 14.75 17.38
N ARG A 208 -2.48 14.49 18.45
CA ARG A 208 -1.14 13.93 18.43
C ARG A 208 -1.18 12.56 19.11
N PHE A 209 -0.35 11.64 18.65
CA PHE A 209 -0.31 10.28 19.16
C PHE A 209 0.93 10.11 20.03
N ASP A 210 0.74 9.59 21.25
CA ASP A 210 1.85 9.29 22.18
C ASP A 210 2.67 8.08 21.72
N THR A 211 2.03 7.21 20.94
CA THR A 211 2.64 6.09 20.23
C THR A 211 2.16 6.15 18.78
N PRO A 212 2.93 5.65 17.79
CA PRO A 212 2.49 5.61 16.39
C PRO A 212 1.06 5.05 16.31
N ASP A 213 0.10 5.83 15.82
CA ASP A 213 -1.30 5.39 15.80
C ASP A 213 -1.42 4.22 14.85
N ALA A 214 -1.98 3.15 15.38
CA ALA A 214 -2.14 1.89 14.71
C ALA A 214 -3.38 1.96 13.79
N GLY A 215 -3.25 2.69 12.68
CA GLY A 215 -4.08 2.41 11.52
C GLY A 215 -4.00 0.93 11.15
#